data_AF-A0A699RJ08-F1
#
_entry.id   AF-A0A699RJ08-F1
#
_cell.length_a   1.000
_cell.length_b   1.000
_cell.length_c   1.000
_cell.angle_alpha   90.00
_cell.angle_beta   90.00
_cell.angle_gamma   90.00
#
_symmetry.space_group_name_H-M   'P 1'
#
loop_
_entity.id
_entity.type
_entity.pdbx_description
1 polymer ?
#
loop_
_entity_poly.entity_id
_entity_poly.type
_entity_poly.pdbx_seq_one_letter_code
_entity_poly.pdbx_strand_id
1 'polypeptide(L)'
;GCDVFLANVTTKEAKDKPKGKRLKDVPIIRDFPEVFPDDLPGIPLARPVEFQIDRVPGVVPVAWAPYRLAPSEMKELAEQLQELSD
;
A
#
# COMPACT_ATOMS: atom_id res chain seq x y z
N GLY A 1 -19.08 -9.44 -3.73
CA GLY A 1 -17.64 -9.28 -3.44
C GLY A 1 -17.13 -8.18 -4.34
N CYS A 2 -16.28 -7.29 -3.83
CA CYS A 2 -15.63 -6.28 -4.67
C CYS A 2 -14.36 -6.89 -5.27
N ASP A 3 -14.25 -6.86 -6.59
CA ASP A 3 -13.04 -7.30 -7.28
C ASP A 3 -11.97 -6.20 -7.14
N VAL A 4 -10.83 -6.55 -6.55
CA VAL A 4 -9.67 -5.67 -6.47
C VAL A 4 -8.60 -6.23 -7.38
N PHE A 5 -8.07 -5.37 -8.25
CA PHE A 5 -6.97 -5.69 -9.15
C PHE A 5 -5.74 -4.89 -8.75
N LEU A 6 -4.62 -5.58 -8.54
CA LEU A 6 -3.33 -4.96 -8.28
C LEU A 6 -2.49 -5.07 -9.55
N ALA A 7 -2.15 -3.93 -10.16
CA ALA A 7 -1.24 -3.88 -11.31
C ALA A 7 0.14 -3.44 -10.83
N ASN A 8 1.18 -4.22 -11.17
CA ASN A 8 2.57 -3.88 -10.89
C ASN A 8 3.30 -3.60 -12.22
N VAL A 9 3.89 -2.42 -12.36
CA VAL A 9 4.66 -2.02 -13.54
C VAL A 9 6.14 -2.29 -13.27
N THR A 10 6.71 -3.29 -13.95
CA THR A 10 8.15 -3.60 -13.85
C THR A 10 8.88 -3.11 -15.10
N THR A 11 9.84 -2.20 -14.94
CA THR A 11 10.73 -1.77 -16.02
C THR A 11 11.92 -2.72 -16.12
N LYS A 12 12.10 -3.38 -17.27
CA LYS A 12 13.32 -4.17 -17.54
C LYS A 12 14.48 -3.21 -17.79
N GLU A 13 15.41 -3.12 -16.84
CA GLU A 13 16.65 -2.37 -17.06
C GLU A 13 17.55 -3.14 -18.04
N ALA A 14 17.60 -2.68 -19.30
CA ALA A 14 18.58 -3.15 -20.25
C ALA A 14 19.95 -2.50 -19.93
N LYS A 15 20.95 -3.34 -19.68
CA LYS A 15 22.36 -3.00 -19.46
C LYS A 15 23.03 -2.48 -20.76
N ASP A 16 22.54 -1.38 -21.34
CA ASP A 16 23.33 -0.50 -22.21
C ASP A 16 22.59 0.83 -22.46
N LYS A 17 23.28 1.98 -22.33
CA LYS A 17 22.82 3.40 -22.30
C LYS A 17 21.74 3.81 -23.36
N PRO A 18 20.98 4.94 -23.23
CA PRO A 18 21.15 6.16 -22.41
C PRO A 18 20.15 6.23 -21.24
N LYS A 19 20.16 7.29 -20.41
CA LYS A 19 19.28 7.47 -19.22
C LYS A 19 17.92 6.77 -19.42
N GLY A 20 17.76 5.62 -18.78
CA GLY A 20 16.62 4.74 -18.98
C GLY A 20 15.32 5.51 -18.74
N LYS A 21 14.29 5.19 -19.54
CA LYS A 21 12.95 5.78 -19.38
C LYS A 21 12.54 5.61 -17.92
N ARG A 22 12.46 6.72 -17.19
CA ARG A 22 12.05 6.74 -15.79
C ARG A 22 10.55 6.42 -15.73
N LEU A 23 10.06 5.92 -14.60
CA LEU A 23 8.61 5.77 -14.38
C LEU A 23 7.85 7.08 -14.66
N LYS A 24 8.49 8.22 -14.36
CA LYS A 24 7.99 9.58 -14.61
C LYS A 24 7.81 9.91 -16.10
N ASP A 25 8.38 9.11 -17.00
CA ASP A 25 8.25 9.28 -18.45
C ASP A 25 7.02 8.54 -19.02
N VAL A 26 6.35 7.70 -18.21
CA VAL A 26 5.09 7.06 -18.60
C VAL A 26 4.00 8.15 -18.65
N PRO A 27 3.30 8.34 -19.78
CA PRO A 27 2.33 9.44 -19.94
C PRO A 27 1.29 9.50 -18.81
N ILE A 28 0.73 8.36 -18.41
CA ILE A 28 -0.30 8.32 -17.36
C ILE A 28 0.23 8.74 -15.98
N ILE A 29 1.51 8.49 -15.68
CA ILE A 29 2.11 8.88 -14.39
C ILE A 29 2.44 10.36 -14.40
N ARG A 30 2.97 10.86 -15.53
CA ARG A 30 3.28 12.28 -15.72
C ARG A 30 2.03 13.15 -15.71
N ASP A 31 0.96 12.69 -16.33
CA ASP A 31 -0.27 13.45 -16.50
C ASP A 31 -1.14 13.42 -15.21
N PHE A 32 -0.88 12.47 -14.29
CA PHE A 32 -1.58 12.34 -13.00
C PHE A 32 -0.62 12.21 -11.79
N PRO A 33 0.21 13.23 -11.51
CA PRO A 33 1.21 13.15 -10.43
C PRO A 33 0.60 13.05 -9.03
N GLU A 34 -0.63 13.54 -8.84
CA GLU A 34 -1.36 13.44 -7.57
C GLU A 34 -1.88 12.02 -7.29
N VAL A 35 -2.11 11.22 -8.33
CA VAL A 35 -2.58 9.83 -8.23
C VAL A 35 -1.41 8.85 -8.05
N PHE A 36 -0.24 9.22 -8.57
CA PHE A 36 1.00 8.45 -8.48
C PHE A 36 2.13 9.26 -7.80
N PRO A 37 1.94 9.68 -6.55
CA PRO A 37 3.00 10.36 -5.82
C PRO A 37 4.17 9.41 -5.55
N ASP A 38 5.38 9.97 -5.39
CA ASP A 38 6.57 9.16 -5.07
C ASP A 38 6.40 8.47 -3.68
N ASP A 39 5.67 9.09 -2.75
CA ASP A 39 5.27 8.56 -1.44
C ASP A 39 3.75 8.67 -1.23
N LEU A 40 3.12 7.71 -0.54
CA LEU A 40 1.67 7.73 -0.32
C LEU A 40 1.26 8.87 0.65
N PRO A 41 0.18 9.61 0.35
CA PRO A 41 -0.30 10.70 1.21
C PRO A 41 -1.05 10.12 2.43
N GLY A 42 -0.30 9.55 3.39
CA GLY A 42 -0.78 9.11 4.70
C GLY A 42 -2.11 8.35 4.70
N ILE A 43 -2.81 8.41 5.84
CA ILE A 43 -4.20 7.94 5.94
C ILE A 43 -5.08 8.91 5.15
N PRO A 44 -5.99 8.44 4.28
CA PRO A 44 -6.87 9.32 3.53
C PRO A 44 -7.62 10.25 4.50
N LEU A 45 -7.63 11.54 4.17
CA LEU A 45 -8.34 12.58 4.92
C LEU A 45 -9.78 12.12 5.23
N ALA A 46 -10.33 12.60 6.34
CA ALA A 46 -11.68 12.28 6.79
C ALA A 46 -12.65 12.26 5.60
N ARG A 47 -13.15 11.07 5.25
CA ARG A 47 -14.09 10.94 4.15
C ARG A 47 -15.44 11.51 4.60
N PRO A 48 -16.23 12.12 3.70
CA PRO A 48 -17.56 12.64 4.05
C PRO A 48 -18.54 11.57 4.55
N VAL A 49 -18.21 10.29 4.34
CA VAL A 49 -19.01 9.13 4.71
C VAL A 49 -18.20 8.27 5.66
N GLU A 50 -18.81 7.94 6.80
CA GLU A 50 -18.26 6.99 7.76
C GLU A 50 -18.47 5.56 7.24
N PHE A 51 -17.40 4.75 7.24
CA PHE A 51 -17.51 3.34 6.92
C PHE A 51 -17.93 2.59 8.17
N GLN A 52 -19.14 2.03 8.17
CA GLN A 52 -19.60 1.15 9.24
C GLN A 52 -19.30 -0.31 8.88
N ILE A 53 -18.78 -1.07 9.85
CA ILE A 53 -18.59 -2.51 9.72
C ILE A 53 -19.78 -3.18 10.40
N ASP A 54 -20.81 -3.47 9.61
CA ASP A 54 -21.97 -4.20 10.11
C ASP A 54 -21.63 -5.66 10.32
N ARG A 55 -21.98 -6.14 11.51
CA ARG A 55 -21.82 -7.54 11.86
C ARG A 55 -23.11 -8.30 11.55
N VAL A 56 -23.00 -9.46 10.89
CA VAL A 56 -24.12 -10.40 10.84
C VAL A 56 -24.52 -10.80 12.28
N PRO A 57 -25.81 -10.71 12.66
CA PRO A 57 -26.26 -11.09 14.00
C PRO A 57 -25.78 -12.48 14.40
N GLY A 58 -25.27 -12.63 15.63
CA GLY A 58 -24.82 -13.91 16.18
C GLY A 58 -23.37 -14.30 15.89
N VAL A 59 -22.64 -13.53 15.06
CA VAL A 59 -21.19 -13.72 14.93
C VAL A 59 -20.51 -13.30 16.25
N VAL A 60 -19.39 -13.92 16.63
CA VAL A 60 -18.57 -13.57 17.82
C VAL A 60 -17.15 -13.16 17.42
N PRO A 61 -16.49 -12.18 18.09
CA PRO A 61 -15.21 -11.67 17.63
C PRO A 61 -14.18 -12.80 17.67
N VAL A 62 -13.35 -12.87 16.64
CA VAL A 62 -12.30 -13.89 16.57
C VAL A 62 -11.00 -13.26 17.07
N ALA A 63 -10.41 -13.89 18.07
CA ALA A 63 -9.07 -13.55 18.56
C ALA A 63 -8.16 -14.75 18.33
N TRP A 64 -7.11 -14.56 17.53
CA TRP A 64 -6.07 -15.56 17.29
C TRP A 64 -4.74 -15.07 17.85
N ALA A 65 -3.92 -16.02 18.30
CA ALA A 65 -2.57 -15.71 18.74
C ALA A 65 -1.73 -15.21 17.54
N PRO A 66 -0.87 -14.20 17.73
CA PRO A 66 0.07 -13.79 16.69
C PRO A 66 0.97 -14.95 16.26
N TYR A 67 1.36 -14.95 14.99
CA TYR A 67 2.37 -15.87 14.49
C TYR A 67 3.74 -15.56 15.11
N ARG A 68 4.59 -16.58 15.21
CA ARG A 68 5.98 -16.40 15.63
C ARG A 68 6.77 -15.80 14.48
N LEU A 69 7.44 -14.69 14.76
CA LEU A 69 8.33 -14.00 13.83
C LEU A 69 9.76 -14.10 14.33
N ALA A 70 10.72 -14.15 13.40
CA ALA A 70 12.14 -14.04 13.75
C ALA A 70 12.46 -12.62 14.27
N PRO A 71 13.57 -12.43 15.01
CA PRO A 71 13.92 -11.10 15.52
C PRO A 71 14.03 -10.00 14.46
N SER A 72 14.48 -10.33 13.24
CA SER A 72 14.56 -9.39 12.12
C SER A 72 13.18 -8.95 11.61
N GLU A 73 12.26 -9.91 11.47
CA GLU A 73 10.88 -9.65 11.02
C GLU A 73 10.10 -8.85 12.07
N MET A 74 10.31 -9.14 13.35
CA MET A 74 9.73 -8.34 14.45
C MET A 74 10.20 -6.88 14.42
N LYS A 75 11.48 -6.66 14.10
CA LYS A 75 12.04 -5.31 13.98
C LYS A 75 11.43 -4.57 12.80
N GLU A 76 11.37 -5.20 11.63
CA GLU A 76 10.74 -4.64 10.44
C GLU A 76 9.26 -4.29 10.67
N LEU A 77 8.51 -5.20 11.30
CA LEU A 77 7.12 -4.96 11.66
C LEU A 77 6.97 -3.75 12.60
N ALA A 78 7.86 -3.59 13.58
CA ALA A 78 7.84 -2.45 14.48
C ALA A 78 8.12 -1.13 13.77
N GLU A 79 9.08 -1.11 12.83
CA GLU A 79 9.39 0.06 12.00
C GLU A 79 8.17 0.45 11.13
N GLN A 80 7.54 -0.51 10.47
CA GLN A 80 6.33 -0.28 9.67
C GLN A 80 5.15 0.24 10.51
N LEU A 81 4.96 -0.27 11.74
CA LEU A 81 3.90 0.21 12.63
C LEU A 81 4.15 1.64 13.12
N GLN A 82 5.43 2.03 13.31
CA GLN A 82 5.78 3.40 13.65
C GLN A 82 5.46 4.34 12.47
N GLU A 83 5.87 3.99 11.25
CA GLU A 83 5.58 4.76 10.03
C GLU A 83 4.07 4.95 9.80
N LEU A 84 3.24 3.96 10.15
CA LEU A 84 1.78 4.06 10.03
C LEU A 84 1.12 4.91 11.11
N SER A 85 1.81 5.16 12.22
CA SER A 85 1.28 5.92 13.36
C SER A 85 1.59 7.42 13.26
N ASP A 86 2.58 7.78 12.44
CA ASP A 86 3.04 9.15 12.18
C ASP A 86 2.17 9.85 11.11
#